data_AF-A0A959JA59-F1
#
_entry.id   AF-A0A959JA59-F1
#
_cell.length_a   1.000
_cell.length_b   1.000
_cell.length_c   1.000
_cell.angle_alpha   90.00
_cell.angle_beta   90.00
_cell.angle_gamma   90.00
#
_symmetry.space_group_name_H-M   'P 1'
#
loop_
_entity.id
_entity.type
_entity.pdbx_description
1 polymer ?
#
loop_
_entity_poly.entity_id
_entity_poly.type
_entity_poly.pdbx_seq_one_letter_code
_entity_poly.pdbx_strand_id
1 'polypeptide(L)'
;MKFSRQLLLSLLLSLIFSPIFGQEMRENDQGEKIIVWPDGSWQYFSDFGSEDPGSLHGRQNAGSEQSFPIYDGTIAPLEGYVSITENDILKIAVRKSQLAKDAADIASERSKQAKEVRLNIEKELANAMADAGPDQEEIRRIRIRLEAAKKTELSTDLEAREAMEGAQRAKEMTAKGAYVEAYLENQDTKKRQSLLSTEQRQISGQNYQNILPLTESYTGDSKKDDLILNPPPPPCSIVFEGNDERTGRPRRDVQQQVLFTYTDERLRPYLKDKEYLRCEGFLTSIGGGFRYLTLVFTFAYPNAREAYGFIEKGSVLTIKMLNGNFVNLFSGKMDRGSYNTKTQLLTYRVHYPIDRGQLGLLEKDEVDAFRVFWSSGYEEYEVFQLDFFQSQLDCLEQD
;
A
#
# COMPACT_ATOMS: atom_id res chain seq x y z
N MET A 1 -34.98 14.86 -59.55
CA MET A 1 -35.39 13.87 -58.52
C MET A 1 -35.96 14.64 -57.33
N LYS A 2 -37.27 14.56 -57.08
CA LYS A 2 -37.94 15.23 -55.96
C LYS A 2 -37.79 14.33 -54.73
N PHE A 3 -36.79 14.58 -53.89
CA PHE A 3 -36.71 13.92 -52.58
C PHE A 3 -37.95 14.33 -51.76
N SER A 4 -38.68 13.33 -51.31
CA SER A 4 -39.94 13.48 -50.60
C SER A 4 -39.73 14.27 -49.32
N ARG A 5 -40.40 15.42 -49.21
CA ARG A 5 -40.41 16.29 -48.01
C ARG A 5 -40.77 15.53 -46.72
N GLN A 6 -41.43 14.39 -46.84
CA GLN A 6 -41.80 13.56 -45.68
C GLN A 6 -40.61 12.84 -45.04
N LEU A 7 -39.57 12.52 -45.81
CA LEU A 7 -38.37 11.82 -45.31
C LEU A 7 -37.43 12.76 -44.57
N LEU A 8 -37.46 14.06 -44.91
CA LEU A 8 -36.71 15.08 -44.19
C LEU A 8 -37.40 15.48 -42.88
N LEU A 9 -38.73 15.42 -42.83
CA LEU A 9 -39.50 15.67 -41.61
C LEU A 9 -39.36 14.54 -40.58
N SER A 10 -39.30 13.28 -41.02
CA SER A 10 -39.10 12.15 -40.10
C SER A 10 -37.69 12.12 -39.51
N LEU A 11 -36.68 12.53 -40.27
CA LEU A 11 -35.29 12.64 -39.77
C LEU A 11 -35.12 13.81 -38.79
N LEU A 12 -35.89 14.89 -38.94
CA LEU A 12 -35.86 16.02 -38.01
C LEU A 12 -36.60 15.72 -36.70
N LEU A 13 -37.61 14.85 -36.73
CA LEU A 13 -38.40 14.49 -35.54
C LEU A 13 -37.68 13.50 -34.61
N SER A 14 -36.76 12.66 -35.14
CA SER A 14 -36.00 11.71 -34.33
C SER A 14 -34.84 12.34 -33.55
N LEU A 15 -34.38 13.53 -33.92
CA LEU A 15 -33.35 14.29 -33.19
C LEU A 15 -33.89 15.03 -31.96
N ILE A 16 -35.21 15.12 -31.78
CA ILE A 16 -35.85 15.89 -30.69
C ILE A 16 -36.09 15.03 -29.43
N PHE A 17 -35.89 13.70 -29.49
CA PHE A 17 -36.12 12.78 -28.38
C PHE A 17 -34.84 12.23 -27.73
N SER A 18 -33.78 13.04 -27.63
CA SER A 18 -32.68 12.73 -26.71
C SER A 18 -33.05 13.17 -25.29
N PRO A 19 -32.96 12.32 -24.25
CA PRO A 19 -33.17 12.77 -22.89
C PRO A 19 -32.06 13.75 -22.52
N ILE A 20 -32.43 15.02 -22.38
CA ILE A 20 -31.57 16.06 -21.81
C ILE A 20 -31.52 15.75 -20.31
N PHE A 21 -30.45 15.09 -19.85
CA PHE A 21 -30.16 14.97 -18.43
C PHE A 21 -29.73 16.35 -17.92
N GLY A 22 -30.71 17.18 -17.61
CA GLY A 22 -30.49 18.49 -17.00
C GLY A 22 -30.09 18.36 -15.54
N GLN A 23 -29.12 19.17 -15.12
CA GLN A 23 -28.80 19.43 -13.72
C GLN A 23 -30.06 19.80 -12.93
N GLU A 24 -30.25 19.21 -11.75
CA GLU A 24 -31.42 19.46 -10.91
C GLU A 24 -31.03 20.37 -9.75
N MET A 25 -31.70 21.52 -9.59
CA MET A 25 -31.53 22.33 -8.39
C MET A 25 -32.48 21.84 -7.29
N ARG A 26 -31.92 21.57 -6.11
CA ARG A 26 -32.65 21.16 -4.90
C ARG A 26 -32.37 22.13 -3.76
N GLU A 27 -33.11 21.98 -2.67
CA GLU A 27 -32.99 22.78 -1.45
C GLU A 27 -32.73 21.83 -0.27
N ASN A 28 -31.78 22.17 0.60
CA ASN A 28 -31.46 21.37 1.78
C ASN A 28 -32.40 21.68 2.97
N ASP A 29 -32.26 20.95 4.08
CA ASP A 29 -33.08 21.12 5.29
C ASP A 29 -32.93 22.49 5.98
N GLN A 30 -31.95 23.30 5.55
CA GLN A 30 -31.73 24.68 6.03
C GLN A 30 -32.21 25.76 5.03
N GLY A 31 -32.84 25.36 3.92
CA GLY A 31 -33.35 26.28 2.90
C GLY A 31 -32.30 26.76 1.88
N GLU A 32 -31.14 26.10 1.82
CA GLU A 32 -30.04 26.50 0.94
C GLU A 32 -30.13 25.76 -0.40
N LYS A 33 -29.92 26.50 -1.50
CA LYS A 33 -29.99 25.94 -2.86
C LYS A 33 -28.71 25.17 -3.20
N ILE A 34 -28.89 23.92 -3.65
CA ILE A 34 -27.82 23.03 -4.10
C ILE A 34 -28.07 22.60 -5.55
N ILE A 35 -26.99 22.43 -6.31
CA ILE A 35 -27.01 21.86 -7.66
C ILE A 35 -26.63 20.38 -7.51
N VAL A 36 -27.45 19.48 -8.06
CA VAL A 36 -27.21 18.04 -8.05
C VAL A 36 -27.04 17.56 -9.50
N TRP A 37 -25.93 16.89 -9.77
CA TRP A 37 -25.62 16.34 -11.09
C TRP A 37 -26.12 14.89 -11.24
N PRO A 38 -26.26 14.40 -12.48
CA PRO A 38 -26.69 13.02 -12.75
C PRO A 38 -25.76 11.93 -12.17
N ASP A 39 -24.51 12.27 -11.84
CA ASP A 39 -23.54 11.39 -11.19
C ASP A 39 -23.69 11.31 -9.66
N GLY A 40 -24.64 12.05 -9.08
CA GLY A 40 -24.89 12.13 -7.65
C GLY A 40 -23.97 13.09 -6.90
N SER A 41 -23.05 13.77 -7.60
CA SER A 41 -22.31 14.89 -7.01
C SER A 41 -23.24 16.08 -6.78
N TRP A 42 -22.94 16.89 -5.78
CA TRP A 42 -23.68 18.10 -5.49
C TRP A 42 -22.76 19.20 -4.97
N GLN A 43 -23.19 20.45 -5.16
CA GLN A 43 -22.52 21.62 -4.55
C GLN A 43 -23.54 22.71 -4.23
N TYR A 44 -23.16 23.65 -3.36
CA TYR A 44 -23.97 24.83 -3.09
C TYR A 44 -24.03 25.76 -4.31
N PHE A 45 -25.21 26.29 -4.61
CA PHE A 45 -25.40 27.21 -5.73
C PHE A 45 -24.53 28.48 -5.59
N SER A 46 -24.28 28.93 -4.35
CA SER A 46 -23.41 30.08 -4.03
C SER A 46 -21.97 29.89 -4.47
N ASP A 47 -21.50 28.64 -4.52
CA ASP A 47 -20.11 28.30 -4.86
C ASP A 47 -19.93 28.06 -6.37
N PHE A 48 -21.04 28.07 -7.14
CA PHE A 48 -21.05 27.82 -8.57
C PHE A 48 -20.32 28.94 -9.34
N GLY A 49 -19.12 28.62 -9.86
CA GLY A 49 -18.28 29.51 -10.65
C GLY A 49 -17.12 30.17 -9.89
N SER A 50 -16.85 29.76 -8.64
CA SER A 50 -15.67 30.24 -7.88
C SER A 50 -14.44 29.33 -8.11
N GLU A 51 -13.28 29.93 -8.37
CA GLU A 51 -12.01 29.22 -8.70
C GLU A 51 -11.22 28.75 -7.46
N ASP A 52 -11.78 28.88 -6.25
CA ASP A 52 -11.11 28.57 -4.98
C ASP A 52 -12.05 27.81 -4.02
N PRO A 53 -11.92 26.47 -3.86
CA PRO A 53 -12.90 25.64 -3.13
C PRO A 53 -12.72 25.68 -1.60
N GLY A 54 -12.25 26.81 -1.07
CA GLY A 54 -12.14 27.08 0.36
C GLY A 54 -12.82 28.38 0.80
N SER A 55 -13.41 29.14 -0.12
CA SER A 55 -13.95 30.47 0.20
C SER A 55 -15.48 30.50 0.15
N LEU A 56 -16.08 30.69 1.34
CA LEU A 56 -17.43 31.18 1.64
C LEU A 56 -18.64 30.23 1.59
N HIS A 57 -18.76 29.41 2.65
CA HIS A 57 -19.99 29.39 3.45
C HIS A 57 -19.67 29.68 4.91
N GLY A 58 -19.83 30.94 5.30
CA GLY A 58 -19.51 31.43 6.64
C GLY A 58 -19.55 32.95 6.76
N ARG A 59 -20.46 33.64 6.07
CA ARG A 59 -20.84 35.00 6.46
C ARG A 59 -22.04 34.93 7.37
N GLN A 60 -21.80 34.76 8.67
CA GLN A 60 -22.75 35.20 9.67
C GLN A 60 -22.52 36.67 10.00
N ASN A 61 -23.65 37.32 10.23
CA ASN A 61 -23.86 38.75 10.36
C ASN A 61 -22.90 39.46 11.34
N ALA A 62 -22.52 40.67 10.96
CA ALA A 62 -21.84 41.63 11.81
C ALA A 62 -22.69 41.97 13.05
N GLY A 63 -22.09 41.84 14.24
CA GLY A 63 -22.65 42.42 15.47
C GLY A 63 -22.49 41.57 16.72
N SER A 64 -21.27 41.19 17.10
CA SER A 64 -20.84 41.16 18.51
C SER A 64 -19.41 40.64 18.60
N GLU A 65 -18.56 41.41 19.30
CA GLU A 65 -17.21 41.04 19.67
C GLU A 65 -17.24 39.80 20.57
N GLN A 66 -16.92 38.63 20.02
CA GLN A 66 -16.28 37.56 20.79
C GLN A 66 -15.08 37.06 20.00
N SER A 67 -13.95 37.72 20.25
CA SER A 67 -12.64 37.20 19.92
C SER A 67 -12.45 35.89 20.69
N PHE A 68 -12.62 34.76 20.01
CA PHE A 68 -12.13 33.49 20.51
C PHE A 68 -10.60 33.53 20.36
N PRO A 69 -9.82 33.40 21.45
CA PRO A 69 -8.38 33.36 21.33
C PRO A 69 -7.99 32.11 20.54
N ILE A 70 -7.54 32.32 19.31
CA ILE A 70 -6.83 31.30 18.55
C ILE A 70 -5.53 31.10 19.31
N TYR A 71 -5.39 29.94 19.95
CA TYR A 71 -4.13 29.55 20.55
C TYR A 71 -3.13 29.27 19.41
N ASP A 72 -2.32 30.27 19.07
CA ASP A 72 -1.18 30.17 18.16
C ASP A 72 0.02 29.56 18.91
N GLY A 73 -0.21 28.38 19.48
CA GLY A 73 0.86 27.56 20.02
C GLY A 73 1.49 26.81 18.87
N THR A 74 2.76 27.08 18.59
CA THR A 74 3.58 26.13 17.84
C THR A 74 3.53 24.80 18.59
N ILE A 75 2.89 23.79 18.00
CA ILE A 75 3.06 22.42 18.45
C ILE A 75 4.50 22.09 18.10
N ALA A 76 5.40 22.27 19.06
CA ALA A 76 6.72 21.69 18.96
C ALA A 76 6.53 20.21 18.62
N PRO A 77 7.23 19.65 17.61
CA PRO A 77 7.24 18.20 17.41
C PRO A 77 7.50 17.60 18.78
N LEU A 78 6.75 16.56 19.18
CA LEU A 78 6.97 15.92 20.48
C LEU A 78 8.44 15.50 20.59
N GLU A 79 9.28 16.37 21.17
CA GLU A 79 10.64 16.05 21.56
C GLU A 79 10.51 15.24 22.83
N GLY A 80 10.31 13.95 22.62
CA GLY A 80 10.17 12.99 23.70
C GLY A 80 9.88 11.63 23.11
N TYR A 81 10.82 10.70 23.30
CA TYR A 81 10.47 9.29 23.33
C TYR A 81 9.24 9.16 24.25
N VAL A 82 8.12 8.64 23.74
CA VAL A 82 7.02 8.23 24.61
C VAL A 82 7.63 7.28 25.63
N SER A 83 7.81 7.74 26.86
CA SER A 83 8.44 6.96 27.91
C SER A 83 7.44 5.89 28.30
N ILE A 84 7.54 4.72 27.66
CA ILE A 84 6.71 3.56 27.95
C ILE A 84 6.92 3.26 29.43
N THR A 85 5.87 3.42 30.23
CA THR A 85 5.95 3.18 31.67
C THR A 85 5.99 1.67 31.94
N GLU A 86 6.53 1.25 33.08
CA GLU A 86 6.51 -0.17 33.47
C GLU A 86 5.07 -0.75 33.49
N ASN A 87 4.09 0.09 33.83
CA ASN A 87 2.67 -0.28 33.79
C ASN A 87 2.17 -0.55 32.36
N ASP A 88 2.67 0.21 31.37
CA ASP A 88 2.33 -0.03 29.96
C ASP A 88 2.98 -1.31 29.45
N ILE A 89 4.22 -1.60 29.86
CA ILE A 89 4.90 -2.86 29.55
C ILE A 89 4.13 -4.03 30.14
N LEU A 90 3.65 -3.92 31.38
CA LEU A 90 2.85 -4.94 32.04
C LEU A 90 1.50 -5.17 31.33
N LYS A 91 0.81 -4.11 30.92
CA LYS A 91 -0.41 -4.22 30.11
C LYS A 91 -0.16 -4.92 28.78
N ILE A 92 0.96 -4.63 28.11
CA ILE A 92 1.37 -5.31 26.88
C ILE A 92 1.66 -6.79 27.17
N ALA A 93 2.36 -7.10 28.26
CA ALA A 93 2.67 -8.48 28.66
C ALA A 93 1.40 -9.29 28.91
N VAL A 94 0.48 -8.75 29.71
CA VAL A 94 -0.82 -9.37 30.01
C VAL A 94 -1.61 -9.59 28.72
N ARG A 95 -1.66 -8.58 27.83
CA ARG A 95 -2.34 -8.71 26.54
C ARG A 95 -1.71 -9.79 25.66
N LYS A 96 -0.38 -9.87 25.59
CA LYS A 96 0.31 -10.94 24.84
C LYS A 96 0.06 -12.32 25.43
N SER A 97 0.06 -12.43 26.76
CA SER A 97 -0.29 -13.69 27.43
C SER A 97 -1.72 -14.13 27.12
N GLN A 98 -2.67 -13.19 27.07
CA GLN A 98 -4.05 -13.49 26.71
C GLN A 98 -4.16 -13.96 25.25
N LEU A 99 -3.52 -13.25 24.31
CA LEU A 99 -3.50 -13.63 22.90
C LEU A 99 -2.86 -15.01 22.68
N ALA A 100 -1.78 -15.32 23.38
CA ALA A 100 -1.14 -16.63 23.30
C ALA A 100 -2.06 -17.74 23.82
N LYS A 101 -2.82 -17.47 24.90
CA LYS A 101 -3.83 -18.39 25.42
C LYS A 101 -4.96 -18.59 24.41
N ASP A 102 -5.52 -17.53 23.87
CA ASP A 102 -6.60 -17.61 22.88
C ASP A 102 -6.15 -18.40 21.63
N ALA A 103 -4.90 -18.20 21.19
CA ALA A 103 -4.30 -18.98 20.10
C ALA A 103 -4.18 -20.48 20.44
N ALA A 104 -3.76 -20.82 21.66
CA ALA A 104 -3.69 -22.21 22.12
C ALA A 104 -5.07 -22.88 22.19
N ASP A 105 -6.08 -22.15 22.66
CA ASP A 105 -7.47 -22.64 22.72
C ASP A 105 -8.02 -22.90 21.30
N ILE A 106 -7.77 -21.98 20.35
CA ILE A 106 -8.15 -22.16 18.93
C ILE A 106 -7.43 -23.36 18.30
N ALA A 107 -6.13 -23.50 18.53
CA ALA A 107 -5.34 -24.61 17.99
C ALA A 107 -5.80 -25.96 18.58
N SER A 108 -6.12 -26.01 19.88
CA SER A 108 -6.68 -27.20 20.52
C SER A 108 -8.04 -27.59 19.93
N GLU A 109 -8.89 -26.61 19.63
CA GLU A 109 -10.19 -26.86 19.02
C GLU A 109 -10.05 -27.39 17.59
N ARG A 110 -9.13 -26.84 16.80
CA ARG A 110 -8.81 -27.34 15.45
C ARG A 110 -8.30 -28.78 15.47
N SER A 111 -7.44 -29.13 16.42
CA SER A 111 -6.95 -30.50 16.60
C SER A 111 -8.11 -31.48 16.90
N LYS A 112 -9.05 -31.11 17.79
CA LYS A 112 -10.25 -31.93 18.06
C LYS A 112 -11.10 -32.12 16.81
N GLN A 113 -11.36 -31.04 16.06
CA GLN A 113 -12.14 -31.10 14.82
C GLN A 113 -11.46 -31.98 13.78
N ALA A 114 -10.13 -31.88 13.62
CA ALA A 114 -9.37 -32.74 12.70
C ALA A 114 -9.48 -34.23 13.06
N LYS A 115 -9.43 -34.54 14.36
CA LYS A 115 -9.62 -35.91 14.87
C LYS A 115 -11.03 -36.44 14.62
N GLU A 116 -12.07 -35.62 14.82
CA GLU A 116 -13.45 -35.98 14.50
C GLU A 116 -13.64 -36.23 13.01
N VAL A 117 -13.07 -35.40 12.16
CA VAL A 117 -13.09 -35.59 10.70
C VAL A 117 -12.44 -36.92 10.31
N ARG A 118 -11.27 -37.25 10.87
CA ARG A 118 -10.64 -38.56 10.62
C ARG A 118 -11.55 -39.71 11.03
N LEU A 119 -12.14 -39.65 12.23
CA LEU A 119 -13.03 -40.69 12.73
C LEU A 119 -14.28 -40.86 11.85
N ASN A 120 -14.82 -39.77 11.32
CA ASN A 120 -15.96 -39.82 10.41
C ASN A 120 -15.60 -40.49 9.07
N ILE A 121 -14.45 -40.17 8.50
CA ILE A 121 -13.96 -40.81 7.25
C ILE A 121 -13.64 -42.29 7.48
N GLU A 122 -13.14 -42.65 8.67
CA GLU A 122 -12.89 -44.06 9.03
C GLU A 122 -14.19 -44.87 9.12
N LYS A 123 -15.25 -44.28 9.68
CA LYS A 123 -16.60 -44.89 9.67
C LYS A 123 -17.17 -45.01 8.26
N GLU A 124 -17.00 -43.98 7.43
CA GLU A 124 -17.41 -43.99 6.01
C GLU A 124 -16.73 -45.14 5.25
N LEU A 125 -15.42 -45.32 5.47
CA LEU A 125 -14.67 -46.44 4.88
C LEU A 125 -15.19 -47.80 5.34
N ALA A 126 -15.48 -47.95 6.63
CA ALA A 126 -16.02 -49.19 7.19
C ALA A 126 -17.40 -49.54 6.60
N ASN A 127 -18.27 -48.54 6.45
CA ASN A 127 -19.59 -48.71 5.84
C ASN A 127 -19.47 -49.08 4.36
N ALA A 128 -18.64 -48.39 3.59
CA ALA A 128 -18.42 -48.69 2.16
C ALA A 128 -17.81 -50.09 1.93
N MET A 129 -17.05 -50.62 2.89
CA MET A 129 -16.51 -51.99 2.83
C MET A 129 -17.54 -53.07 3.22
N ALA A 130 -18.61 -52.70 3.92
CA ALA A 130 -19.65 -53.64 4.37
C ALA A 130 -20.79 -53.84 3.35
N ASP A 131 -20.89 -52.98 2.34
CA ASP A 131 -21.92 -53.06 1.30
C ASP A 131 -21.74 -54.26 0.36
N ALA A 132 -22.85 -54.86 -0.08
CA ALA A 132 -22.88 -56.14 -0.81
C ALA A 132 -22.36 -56.08 -2.28
N GLY A 133 -21.68 -55.01 -2.66
CA GLY A 133 -21.12 -54.79 -4.00
C GLY A 133 -20.27 -53.51 -4.03
N PRO A 134 -19.10 -53.49 -3.37
CA PRO A 134 -18.34 -52.26 -3.17
C PRO A 134 -17.80 -51.70 -4.49
N ASP A 135 -18.07 -50.42 -4.78
CA ASP A 135 -17.38 -49.70 -5.84
C ASP A 135 -15.92 -49.51 -5.45
N GLN A 136 -15.02 -50.18 -6.17
CA GLN A 136 -13.58 -50.13 -5.89
C GLN A 136 -13.01 -48.70 -6.02
N GLU A 137 -13.59 -47.87 -6.88
CA GLU A 137 -13.12 -46.49 -7.08
C GLU A 137 -13.59 -45.56 -5.95
N GLU A 138 -14.73 -45.84 -5.34
CA GLU A 138 -15.21 -45.13 -4.15
C GLU A 138 -14.34 -45.44 -2.92
N ILE A 139 -14.05 -46.73 -2.68
CA ILE A 139 -13.15 -47.16 -1.59
C ILE A 139 -11.76 -46.52 -1.75
N ARG A 140 -11.23 -46.45 -2.98
CA ARG A 140 -9.94 -45.82 -3.26
C ARG A 140 -9.96 -44.33 -2.89
N ARG A 141 -11.00 -43.60 -3.28
CA ARG A 141 -11.17 -42.18 -2.95
C ARG A 141 -11.27 -41.93 -1.45
N ILE A 142 -12.03 -42.76 -0.73
CA ILE A 142 -12.15 -42.66 0.74
C ILE A 142 -10.80 -42.93 1.41
N ARG A 143 -10.02 -43.91 0.96
CA ARG A 143 -8.66 -44.17 1.49
C ARG A 143 -7.73 -42.98 1.33
N ILE A 144 -7.74 -42.32 0.16
CA ILE A 144 -6.94 -41.11 -0.08
C ILE A 144 -7.37 -39.98 0.87
N ARG A 145 -8.67 -39.77 1.07
CA ARG A 145 -9.20 -38.80 2.04
C ARG A 145 -8.79 -39.13 3.48
N LEU A 146 -8.80 -40.42 3.85
CA LEU A 146 -8.39 -40.87 5.18
C LEU A 146 -6.90 -40.60 5.44
N GLU A 147 -6.05 -40.82 4.44
CA GLU A 147 -4.62 -40.52 4.52
C GLU A 147 -4.37 -39.02 4.69
N ALA A 148 -5.07 -38.19 3.89
CA ALA A 148 -5.03 -36.74 4.03
C ALA A 148 -5.50 -36.29 5.43
N ALA A 149 -6.60 -36.85 5.93
CA ALA A 149 -7.13 -36.53 7.26
C ALA A 149 -6.16 -36.91 8.40
N LYS A 150 -5.47 -38.05 8.29
CA LYS A 150 -4.42 -38.45 9.24
C LYS A 150 -3.25 -37.46 9.26
N LYS A 151 -2.82 -36.99 8.08
CA LYS A 151 -1.74 -36.00 7.98
C LYS A 151 -2.14 -34.67 8.61
N THR A 152 -3.38 -34.24 8.38
CA THR A 152 -3.95 -33.01 8.98
C THR A 152 -4.11 -33.12 10.50
N GLU A 153 -4.55 -34.27 11.03
CA GLU A 153 -4.60 -34.52 12.49
C GLU A 153 -3.20 -34.36 13.09
N LEU A 154 -2.18 -34.97 12.49
CA LEU A 154 -0.81 -34.89 13.00
C LEU A 154 -0.25 -33.45 12.96
N SER A 155 -0.50 -32.69 11.89
CA SER A 155 -0.03 -31.31 11.81
C SER A 155 -0.74 -30.39 12.81
N THR A 156 -2.06 -30.56 12.97
CA THR A 156 -2.86 -29.75 13.90
C THR A 156 -2.56 -30.09 15.36
N ASP A 157 -2.25 -31.36 15.67
CA ASP A 157 -1.79 -31.77 16.99
C ASP A 157 -0.43 -31.16 17.36
N LEU A 158 0.49 -31.07 16.40
CA LEU A 158 1.79 -30.41 16.61
C LEU A 158 1.61 -28.90 16.84
N GLU A 159 0.82 -28.23 16.00
CA GLU A 159 0.48 -26.80 16.15
C GLU A 159 -0.16 -26.53 17.52
N ALA A 160 -1.11 -27.37 17.96
CA ALA A 160 -1.76 -27.23 19.25
C ALA A 160 -0.77 -27.35 20.42
N ARG A 161 0.20 -28.28 20.35
CA ARG A 161 1.25 -28.41 21.38
C ARG A 161 2.15 -27.19 21.42
N GLU A 162 2.64 -26.73 20.27
CA GLU A 162 3.50 -25.54 20.18
C GLU A 162 2.79 -24.29 20.70
N ALA A 163 1.52 -24.11 20.34
CA ALA A 163 0.71 -23.00 20.83
C ALA A 163 0.49 -23.08 22.36
N MET A 164 0.23 -24.27 22.91
CA MET A 164 0.10 -24.46 24.36
C MET A 164 1.41 -24.16 25.10
N GLU A 165 2.55 -24.63 24.60
CA GLU A 165 3.86 -24.33 25.18
C GLU A 165 4.17 -22.83 25.09
N GLY A 166 3.82 -22.18 23.98
CA GLY A 166 3.95 -20.73 23.81
C GLY A 166 3.08 -19.95 24.81
N ALA A 167 1.84 -20.38 25.02
CA ALA A 167 0.93 -19.79 26.01
C ALA A 167 1.44 -19.94 27.45
N GLN A 168 1.96 -21.12 27.80
CA GLN A 168 2.58 -21.37 29.11
C GLN A 168 3.80 -20.49 29.32
N ARG A 169 4.71 -20.42 28.33
CA ARG A 169 5.89 -19.54 28.38
C ARG A 169 5.50 -18.08 28.54
N ALA A 170 4.53 -17.60 27.78
CA ALA A 170 4.05 -16.21 27.89
C ALA A 170 3.43 -15.92 29.28
N LYS A 171 2.67 -16.86 29.83
CA LYS A 171 2.09 -16.76 31.17
C LYS A 171 3.16 -16.74 32.26
N GLU A 172 4.16 -17.61 32.17
CA GLU A 172 5.28 -17.63 33.11
C GLU A 172 6.11 -16.35 33.07
N MET A 173 6.43 -15.85 31.88
CA MET A 173 7.17 -14.59 31.73
C MET A 173 6.40 -13.39 32.28
N THR A 174 5.06 -13.40 32.15
CA THR A 174 4.20 -12.37 32.72
C THR A 174 4.13 -12.48 34.24
N ALA A 175 3.99 -13.69 34.79
CA ALA A 175 3.88 -13.92 36.23
C ALA A 175 5.19 -13.66 36.99
N LYS A 176 6.35 -13.97 36.38
CA LYS A 176 7.67 -13.77 36.98
C LYS A 176 8.16 -12.31 36.89
N GLY A 177 7.42 -11.41 36.24
CA GLY A 177 7.87 -10.03 35.97
C GLY A 177 9.02 -9.92 34.96
N ALA A 178 9.55 -11.06 34.49
CA ALA A 178 10.66 -11.18 33.56
C ALA A 178 10.38 -10.54 32.19
N TYR A 179 9.12 -10.24 31.86
CA TYR A 179 8.77 -9.53 30.64
C TYR A 179 9.32 -8.10 30.61
N VAL A 180 9.36 -7.41 31.75
CA VAL A 180 9.94 -6.05 31.85
C VAL A 180 11.45 -6.12 31.63
N GLU A 181 12.12 -7.08 32.28
CA GLU A 181 13.56 -7.30 32.14
C GLU A 181 13.95 -7.68 30.70
N ALA A 182 13.24 -8.63 30.09
CA ALA A 182 13.46 -9.02 28.70
C ALA A 182 13.16 -7.88 27.71
N TYR A 183 12.22 -6.99 28.02
CA TYR A 183 11.93 -5.81 27.21
C TYR A 183 13.04 -4.77 27.31
N LEU A 184 13.51 -4.49 28.53
CA LEU A 184 14.63 -3.57 28.78
C LEU A 184 15.93 -4.10 28.16
N GLU A 185 16.20 -5.39 28.26
CA GLU A 185 17.34 -6.04 27.62
C GLU A 185 17.26 -5.95 26.08
N ASN A 186 16.08 -6.16 25.49
CA ASN A 186 15.86 -5.95 24.04
C ASN A 186 16.02 -4.48 23.62
N GLN A 187 15.63 -3.54 24.47
CA GLN A 187 15.88 -2.12 24.23
C GLN A 187 17.38 -1.80 24.31
N ASP A 188 18.08 -2.33 25.30
CA ASP A 188 19.50 -2.09 25.52
C ASP A 188 20.36 -2.76 24.45
N THR A 189 20.01 -3.95 23.99
CA THR A 189 20.65 -4.60 22.83
C THR A 189 20.43 -3.80 21.56
N LYS A 190 19.21 -3.33 21.28
CA LYS A 190 18.96 -2.43 20.13
C LYS A 190 19.73 -1.12 20.22
N LYS A 191 19.81 -0.51 21.41
CA LYS A 191 20.63 0.67 21.66
C LYS A 191 22.11 0.38 21.44
N ARG A 192 22.65 -0.71 21.99
CA ARG A 192 24.04 -1.15 21.78
C ARG A 192 24.32 -1.44 20.30
N GLN A 193 23.39 -2.06 19.58
CA GLN A 193 23.53 -2.32 18.15
C GLN A 193 23.48 -1.03 17.32
N SER A 194 22.64 -0.07 17.69
CA SER A 194 22.64 1.27 17.08
C SER A 194 23.91 2.07 17.38
N LEU A 195 24.48 1.91 18.59
CA LEU A 195 25.73 2.55 18.98
C LEU A 195 26.92 1.91 18.27
N LEU A 196 26.99 0.57 18.22
CA LEU A 196 28.02 -0.17 17.48
C LEU A 196 27.98 0.15 15.98
N SER A 197 26.80 0.26 15.38
CA SER A 197 26.67 0.68 13.97
C SER A 197 27.05 2.15 13.76
N THR A 198 26.87 3.01 14.76
CA THR A 198 27.31 4.43 14.70
C THR A 198 28.83 4.56 14.90
N GLU A 199 29.43 3.77 15.80
CA GLU A 199 30.88 3.69 16.01
C GLU A 199 31.61 3.04 14.82
N GLN A 200 31.06 1.96 14.25
CA GLN A 200 31.59 1.36 13.03
C GLN A 200 31.57 2.34 11.85
N ARG A 201 30.53 3.18 11.73
CA ARG A 201 30.45 4.26 10.71
C ARG A 201 31.47 5.38 10.93
N GLN A 202 31.92 5.62 12.17
CA GLN A 202 32.95 6.62 12.48
C GLN A 202 34.38 6.08 12.28
N ILE A 203 34.58 4.76 12.36
CA ILE A 203 35.89 4.12 12.15
C ILE A 203 36.09 3.66 10.70
N SER A 204 35.02 3.39 9.94
CA SER A 204 35.07 2.92 8.55
C SER A 204 35.07 4.04 7.50
N GLY A 205 35.66 5.20 7.81
CA GLY A 205 35.92 6.26 6.83
C GLY A 205 36.98 5.89 5.78
N GLN A 206 37.67 4.76 5.96
CA GLN A 206 38.58 4.17 4.98
C GLN A 206 38.47 2.63 5.06
N ASN A 207 38.46 1.96 3.90
CA ASN A 207 38.40 0.50 3.69
C ASN A 207 37.03 -0.16 3.54
N TYR A 208 36.35 0.13 2.42
CA TYR A 208 35.44 -0.82 1.75
C TYR A 208 36.09 -1.44 0.50
N GLN A 209 37.30 -1.99 0.65
CA GLN A 209 37.96 -2.72 -0.45
C GLN A 209 38.13 -4.21 -0.19
N ASN A 210 37.80 -4.73 1.01
CA ASN A 210 38.01 -6.14 1.32
C ASN A 210 36.83 -6.69 2.11
N ILE A 211 35.82 -7.24 1.42
CA ILE A 211 35.12 -8.49 1.74
C ILE A 211 34.34 -8.88 0.48
N LEU A 212 35.00 -9.60 -0.43
CA LEU A 212 34.40 -10.64 -1.26
C LEU A 212 35.54 -11.57 -1.69
N PRO A 213 35.67 -12.79 -1.15
CA PRO A 213 36.55 -13.79 -1.73
C PRO A 213 35.83 -14.38 -2.94
N LEU A 214 36.02 -13.78 -4.11
CA LEU A 214 35.70 -14.44 -5.38
C LEU A 214 36.81 -15.47 -5.62
N THR A 215 36.51 -16.73 -5.32
CA THR A 215 37.40 -17.84 -5.69
C THR A 215 37.46 -17.94 -7.21
N GLU A 216 38.65 -17.69 -7.74
CA GLU A 216 39.05 -17.98 -9.12
C GLU A 216 38.89 -19.46 -9.41
N SER A 217 38.02 -19.82 -10.37
CA SER A 217 38.22 -20.89 -11.36
C SER A 217 36.97 -21.07 -12.21
N TYR A 218 36.80 -20.21 -13.22
CA TYR A 218 35.98 -20.57 -14.38
C TYR A 218 36.61 -19.98 -15.65
N THR A 219 37.59 -20.69 -16.19
CA THR A 219 38.05 -20.46 -17.57
C THR A 219 37.03 -21.08 -18.51
N GLY A 220 36.13 -20.24 -19.02
CA GLY A 220 35.17 -20.59 -20.06
C GLY A 220 35.10 -19.46 -21.07
N ASP A 221 36.09 -19.43 -21.97
CA ASP A 221 36.09 -18.61 -23.17
C ASP A 221 34.86 -18.95 -24.02
N SER A 222 33.94 -18.00 -24.19
CA SER A 222 33.10 -17.87 -25.38
C SER A 222 32.35 -16.54 -25.37
N LYS A 223 32.85 -15.62 -26.21
CA LYS A 223 32.13 -14.48 -26.76
C LYS A 223 30.66 -14.80 -27.03
N LYS A 224 29.77 -14.22 -26.23
CA LYS A 224 28.42 -13.75 -26.55
C LYS A 224 27.89 -13.05 -25.31
N ASP A 225 27.74 -11.74 -25.39
CA ASP A 225 26.99 -10.84 -24.51
C ASP A 225 26.67 -11.43 -23.14
N ASP A 226 27.56 -11.16 -22.19
CA ASP A 226 27.39 -11.54 -20.79
C ASP A 226 26.23 -10.72 -20.21
N LEU A 227 25.00 -11.20 -20.39
CA LEU A 227 23.75 -10.57 -19.94
C LEU A 227 23.70 -10.34 -18.41
N ILE A 228 24.61 -10.97 -17.67
CA ILE A 228 24.81 -10.78 -16.24
C ILE A 228 25.66 -9.53 -15.96
N LEU A 229 26.63 -9.23 -16.82
CA LEU A 229 27.50 -8.06 -16.68
C LEU A 229 26.95 -6.83 -17.42
N ASN A 230 26.20 -7.05 -18.51
CA ASN A 230 25.56 -6.02 -19.32
C ASN A 230 24.11 -6.44 -19.64
N PRO A 231 23.18 -6.33 -18.68
CA PRO A 231 21.77 -6.53 -18.98
C PRO A 231 21.32 -5.49 -20.03
N PRO A 232 20.43 -5.87 -20.97
CA PRO A 232 19.89 -4.92 -21.93
C PRO A 232 19.17 -3.80 -21.16
N PRO A 233 19.40 -2.52 -21.51
CA PRO A 233 18.77 -1.42 -20.80
C PRO A 233 17.24 -1.57 -20.87
N PRO A 234 16.53 -1.32 -19.76
CA PRO A 234 15.08 -1.43 -19.74
C PRO A 234 14.48 -0.53 -20.84
N PRO A 235 13.32 -0.90 -21.41
CA PRO A 235 12.70 -0.16 -22.50
C PRO A 235 12.34 1.27 -22.04
N CYS A 236 13.21 2.22 -22.38
CA CYS A 236 12.99 3.65 -22.21
C CYS A 236 12.04 4.12 -23.32
N SER A 237 10.87 4.63 -22.94
CA SER A 237 9.99 5.32 -23.88
C SER A 237 9.44 6.60 -23.27
N ILE A 238 9.55 7.69 -24.03
CA ILE A 238 9.00 9.00 -23.65
C ILE A 238 7.55 9.03 -24.14
N VAL A 239 6.61 9.16 -23.20
CA VAL A 239 5.17 9.14 -23.51
C VAL A 239 4.67 10.51 -23.95
N PHE A 240 5.29 11.57 -23.43
CA PHE A 240 4.91 12.94 -23.75
C PHE A 240 6.14 13.82 -23.86
N GLU A 241 6.21 14.58 -24.96
CA GLU A 241 7.20 15.64 -25.19
C GLU A 241 6.45 16.84 -25.76
N GLY A 242 6.48 17.97 -25.04
CA GLY A 242 5.75 19.17 -25.42
C GLY A 242 5.98 20.31 -24.45
N ASN A 243 5.14 21.34 -24.49
CA ASN A 243 5.18 22.43 -23.53
C ASN A 243 4.13 22.21 -22.45
N ASP A 244 4.50 22.42 -21.19
CA ASP A 244 3.58 22.37 -20.05
C ASP A 244 2.56 23.52 -20.15
N GLU A 245 1.26 23.19 -20.13
CA GLU A 245 0.15 24.13 -20.32
C GLU A 245 0.15 25.25 -19.27
N ARG A 246 0.64 24.98 -18.06
CA ARG A 246 0.65 25.93 -16.95
C ARG A 246 1.86 26.86 -16.94
N THR A 247 3.02 26.36 -17.36
CA THR A 247 4.29 27.11 -17.25
C THR A 247 4.87 27.54 -18.60
N GLY A 248 4.37 27.01 -19.71
CA GLY A 248 4.87 27.23 -21.06
C GLY A 248 6.26 26.62 -21.32
N ARG A 249 6.84 25.91 -20.34
CA ARG A 249 8.18 25.34 -20.41
C ARG A 249 8.17 23.96 -21.05
N PRO A 250 9.26 23.52 -21.70
CA PRO A 250 9.33 22.16 -22.24
C PRO A 250 9.16 21.14 -21.11
N ARG A 251 8.37 20.11 -21.37
CA ARG A 251 8.04 19.01 -20.46
C ARG A 251 8.25 17.69 -21.18
N ARG A 252 8.98 16.78 -20.54
CA ARG A 252 9.17 15.38 -20.97
C ARG A 252 8.67 14.46 -19.85
N ASP A 253 7.80 13.51 -20.20
CA ASP A 253 7.31 12.49 -19.28
C ASP A 253 7.76 11.09 -19.75
N VAL A 254 8.35 10.34 -18.83
CA VAL A 254 8.73 8.94 -19.07
C VAL A 254 7.51 8.03 -18.95
N GLN A 255 7.57 6.86 -19.60
CA GLN A 255 6.59 5.81 -19.43
C GLN A 255 6.44 5.36 -17.97
N GLN A 256 5.18 5.19 -17.60
CA GLN A 256 4.80 4.68 -16.29
C GLN A 256 5.22 3.23 -16.09
N GLN A 257 5.83 2.95 -14.94
CA GLN A 257 6.28 1.62 -14.54
C GLN A 257 5.65 1.21 -13.22
N VAL A 258 5.45 -0.10 -13.03
CA VAL A 258 4.94 -0.65 -11.77
C VAL A 258 6.08 -0.70 -10.77
N LEU A 259 5.90 -0.05 -9.62
CA LEU A 259 6.89 -0.02 -8.54
C LEU A 259 6.69 -1.18 -7.58
N PHE A 260 5.45 -1.36 -7.13
CA PHE A 260 5.07 -2.40 -6.20
C PHE A 260 3.58 -2.70 -6.28
N THR A 261 3.22 -3.89 -5.79
CA THR A 261 1.84 -4.30 -5.55
C THR A 261 1.74 -4.89 -4.16
N TYR A 262 0.65 -4.58 -3.46
CA TYR A 262 0.44 -5.03 -2.09
C TYR A 262 -0.97 -5.57 -1.91
N THR A 263 -1.07 -6.73 -1.28
CA THR A 263 -2.33 -7.40 -0.93
C THR A 263 -2.19 -8.05 0.44
N ASP A 264 -3.03 -7.64 1.40
CA ASP A 264 -3.12 -8.30 2.71
C ASP A 264 -3.62 -9.76 2.52
N GLU A 265 -2.96 -10.70 3.19
CA GLU A 265 -3.29 -12.14 3.21
C GLU A 265 -4.79 -12.38 3.49
N ARG A 266 -5.41 -11.54 4.32
CA ARG A 266 -6.84 -11.61 4.68
C ARG A 266 -7.77 -11.30 3.52
N LEU A 267 -7.33 -10.46 2.59
CA LEU A 267 -8.12 -10.02 1.44
C LEU A 267 -7.91 -10.93 0.22
N ARG A 268 -6.84 -11.73 0.22
CA ARG A 268 -6.48 -12.64 -0.88
C ARG A 268 -7.59 -13.60 -1.31
N PRO A 269 -8.39 -14.21 -0.40
CA PRO A 269 -9.51 -15.08 -0.79
C PRO A 269 -10.61 -14.34 -1.57
N TYR A 270 -10.78 -13.04 -1.33
CA TYR A 270 -11.82 -12.21 -1.95
C TYR A 270 -11.36 -11.60 -3.28
N LEU A 271 -10.05 -11.38 -3.43
CA LEU A 271 -9.46 -10.69 -4.57
C LEU A 271 -9.06 -11.62 -5.72
N LYS A 272 -9.06 -12.95 -5.51
CA LYS A 272 -8.68 -13.98 -6.50
C LYS A 272 -7.31 -13.66 -7.12
N ASP A 273 -7.31 -13.13 -8.35
CA ASP A 273 -6.11 -12.84 -9.16
C ASP A 273 -5.80 -11.34 -9.25
N LYS A 274 -6.50 -10.48 -8.51
CA LYS A 274 -6.28 -9.03 -8.52
C LYS A 274 -5.50 -8.60 -7.29
N GLU A 275 -4.54 -7.70 -7.51
CA GLU A 275 -3.85 -7.04 -6.41
C GLU A 275 -4.74 -5.97 -5.77
N TYR A 276 -4.69 -5.87 -4.44
CA TYR A 276 -5.49 -4.90 -3.69
C TYR A 276 -5.03 -3.46 -3.97
N LEU A 277 -3.73 -3.23 -3.87
CA LEU A 277 -3.05 -1.98 -4.14
C LEU A 277 -1.99 -2.20 -5.21
N ARG A 278 -2.02 -1.37 -6.25
CA ARG A 278 -0.97 -1.27 -7.28
C ARG A 278 -0.43 0.15 -7.31
N CYS A 279 0.87 0.29 -7.11
CA CYS A 279 1.55 1.57 -7.21
C CYS A 279 2.39 1.62 -8.50
N GLU A 280 2.18 2.68 -9.25
CA GLU A 280 2.90 2.94 -10.48
C GLU A 280 3.53 4.32 -10.42
N GLY A 281 4.77 4.43 -10.91
CA GLY A 281 5.56 5.64 -10.86
C GLY A 281 6.04 6.07 -12.24
N PHE A 282 6.20 7.38 -12.42
CA PHE A 282 6.99 7.94 -13.50
C PHE A 282 7.62 9.28 -13.12
N LEU A 283 8.72 9.61 -13.79
CA LEU A 283 9.41 10.88 -13.69
C LEU A 283 8.99 11.83 -14.81
N THR A 284 8.84 13.09 -14.42
CA THR A 284 8.58 14.23 -15.31
C THR A 284 9.71 15.24 -15.18
N SER A 285 10.27 15.65 -16.32
CA SER A 285 11.24 16.74 -16.41
C SER A 285 10.56 17.97 -16.99
N ILE A 286 10.70 19.11 -16.31
CA ILE A 286 10.23 20.43 -16.77
C ILE A 286 11.42 21.36 -16.94
N GLY A 287 11.37 22.19 -17.98
CA GLY A 287 12.38 23.19 -18.32
C GLY A 287 12.78 24.06 -17.12
N GLY A 288 14.08 24.30 -16.99
CA GLY A 288 14.69 24.91 -15.81
C GLY A 288 15.25 23.90 -14.80
N GLY A 289 15.24 22.60 -15.14
CA GLY A 289 15.84 21.54 -14.32
C GLY A 289 14.96 21.08 -13.16
N PHE A 290 13.64 21.31 -13.24
CA PHE A 290 12.69 20.83 -12.25
C PHE A 290 12.28 19.40 -12.59
N ARG A 291 12.51 18.48 -11.66
CA ARG A 291 12.11 17.07 -11.81
C ARG A 291 11.03 16.74 -10.79
N TYR A 292 10.06 15.93 -11.21
CA TYR A 292 8.94 15.51 -10.37
C TYR A 292 8.78 14.00 -10.46
N LEU A 293 8.57 13.35 -9.32
CA LEU A 293 8.10 11.98 -9.24
C LEU A 293 6.59 12.00 -9.11
N THR A 294 5.90 11.34 -10.03
CA THR A 294 4.46 11.12 -9.95
C THR A 294 4.20 9.68 -9.54
N LEU A 295 3.50 9.48 -8.43
CA LEU A 295 3.03 8.19 -7.97
C LEU A 295 1.52 8.08 -8.16
N VAL A 296 1.09 6.96 -8.74
CA VAL A 296 -0.30 6.62 -8.98
C VAL A 296 -0.63 5.36 -8.19
N PHE A 297 -1.40 5.51 -7.12
CA PHE A 297 -1.89 4.41 -6.31
C PHE A 297 -3.28 4.02 -6.80
N THR A 298 -3.44 2.77 -7.19
CA THR A 298 -4.71 2.23 -7.66
C THR A 298 -5.17 1.13 -6.71
N PHE A 299 -6.33 1.34 -6.11
CA PHE A 299 -6.98 0.37 -5.23
C PHE A 299 -8.13 -0.33 -5.97
N ALA A 300 -8.20 -1.64 -5.80
CA ALA A 300 -9.25 -2.48 -6.39
C ALA A 300 -10.62 -2.31 -5.70
N TYR A 301 -10.70 -1.60 -4.57
CA TYR A 301 -11.91 -1.47 -3.78
C TYR A 301 -12.17 -0.04 -3.28
N PRO A 302 -13.41 0.48 -3.35
CA PRO A 302 -13.75 1.84 -2.95
C PRO A 302 -13.54 2.12 -1.45
N ASN A 303 -13.74 1.12 -0.58
CA ASN A 303 -13.60 1.29 0.87
C ASN A 303 -12.16 1.62 1.30
N ALA A 304 -11.17 1.52 0.40
CA ALA A 304 -9.82 1.98 0.67
C ALA A 304 -9.78 3.47 1.08
N ARG A 305 -10.73 4.30 0.62
CA ARG A 305 -10.80 5.70 1.09
C ARG A 305 -11.08 5.82 2.58
N GLU A 306 -11.89 4.95 3.16
CA GLU A 306 -12.20 4.99 4.60
C GLU A 306 -11.02 4.47 5.45
N ALA A 307 -10.30 3.46 4.93
CA ALA A 307 -9.16 2.87 5.62
C ALA A 307 -7.91 3.77 5.57
N TYR A 308 -7.58 4.29 4.39
CA TYR A 308 -6.35 5.05 4.17
C TYR A 308 -6.56 6.57 4.27
N GLY A 309 -7.76 7.05 3.94
CA GLY A 309 -8.10 8.47 3.95
C GLY A 309 -7.60 9.21 2.71
N PHE A 310 -6.88 10.31 2.91
CA PHE A 310 -6.32 11.18 1.86
C PHE A 310 -4.83 11.40 2.06
N ILE A 311 -4.16 11.91 1.03
CA ILE A 311 -2.77 12.35 1.10
C ILE A 311 -2.77 13.88 1.21
N GLU A 312 -2.28 14.39 2.34
CA GLU A 312 -2.19 15.83 2.60
C GLU A 312 -1.13 16.50 1.73
N LYS A 313 -1.28 17.82 1.53
CA LYS A 313 -0.24 18.65 0.92
C LYS A 313 0.94 18.75 1.90
N GLY A 314 2.15 18.50 1.42
CA GLY A 314 3.35 18.43 2.25
C GLY A 314 3.50 17.11 3.00
N SER A 315 2.67 16.09 2.70
CA SER A 315 2.89 14.74 3.21
C SER A 315 4.23 14.21 2.73
N VAL A 316 4.94 13.50 3.61
CA VAL A 316 6.28 12.98 3.35
C VAL A 316 6.16 11.64 2.63
N LEU A 317 7.00 11.45 1.61
CA LEU A 317 7.34 10.16 1.05
C LEU A 317 8.80 9.86 1.41
N THR A 318 9.04 8.81 2.19
CA THR A 318 10.40 8.38 2.53
C THR A 318 10.80 7.21 1.65
N ILE A 319 11.80 7.42 0.80
CA ILE A 319 12.40 6.42 -0.06
C ILE A 319 13.60 5.85 0.68
N LYS A 320 13.60 4.56 0.97
CA LYS A 320 14.74 3.86 1.57
C LYS A 320 15.55 3.21 0.47
N MET A 321 16.86 3.42 0.53
CA MET A 321 17.82 2.85 -0.42
C MET A 321 18.47 1.61 0.18
N LEU A 322 18.95 0.69 -0.66
CA LEU A 322 19.61 -0.56 -0.20
C LEU A 322 20.88 -0.31 0.63
N ASN A 323 21.56 0.81 0.42
CA ASN A 323 22.73 1.21 1.21
C ASN A 323 22.38 1.75 2.62
N GLY A 324 21.09 1.82 2.98
CA GLY A 324 20.60 2.34 4.24
C GLY A 324 20.42 3.85 4.30
N ASN A 325 20.66 4.58 3.20
CA ASN A 325 20.28 5.98 3.05
C ASN A 325 18.77 6.11 2.86
N PHE A 326 18.26 7.32 3.07
CA PHE A 326 16.86 7.63 2.80
C PHE A 326 16.70 9.04 2.22
N VAL A 327 15.73 9.19 1.33
CA VAL A 327 15.35 10.46 0.71
C VAL A 327 13.91 10.78 1.06
N ASN A 328 13.67 11.99 1.59
CA ASN A 328 12.33 12.45 1.93
C ASN A 328 11.82 13.45 0.88
N LEU A 329 10.76 13.11 0.18
CA LEU A 329 10.07 14.00 -0.75
C LEU A 329 8.76 14.49 -0.14
N PHE A 330 8.31 15.70 -0.48
CA PHE A 330 7.08 16.29 0.06
C PHE A 330 6.04 16.44 -1.03
N SER A 331 4.79 16.05 -0.77
CA SER A 331 3.72 16.14 -1.77
C SER A 331 3.42 17.61 -2.13
N GLY A 332 3.30 17.89 -3.42
CA GLY A 332 3.02 19.26 -3.90
C GLY A 332 1.56 19.69 -3.73
N LYS A 333 0.63 18.73 -3.71
CA LYS A 333 -0.82 18.96 -3.61
C LYS A 333 -1.47 17.88 -2.74
N MET A 334 -2.61 18.23 -2.16
CA MET A 334 -3.48 17.29 -1.48
C MET A 334 -4.27 16.47 -2.51
N ASP A 335 -4.43 15.19 -2.25
CA ASP A 335 -5.28 14.30 -3.05
C ASP A 335 -6.18 13.44 -2.17
N ARG A 336 -7.50 13.51 -2.42
CA ARG A 336 -8.55 12.75 -1.73
C ARG A 336 -8.89 11.42 -2.42
N GLY A 337 -8.22 11.13 -3.53
CA GLY A 337 -8.46 9.98 -4.38
C GLY A 337 -9.72 10.18 -5.24
N SER A 338 -9.69 9.71 -6.47
CA SER A 338 -10.80 9.75 -7.41
C SER A 338 -11.33 8.33 -7.62
N TYR A 339 -12.62 8.12 -7.38
CA TYR A 339 -13.26 6.83 -7.63
C TYR A 339 -13.89 6.83 -9.00
N ASN A 340 -13.52 5.87 -9.85
CA ASN A 340 -14.11 5.71 -11.16
C ASN A 340 -15.22 4.65 -11.10
N THR A 341 -16.47 5.07 -11.33
CA THR A 341 -17.65 4.19 -11.29
C THR A 341 -17.67 3.13 -12.39
N LYS A 342 -16.95 3.33 -13.50
CA LYS A 342 -16.88 2.38 -14.62
C LYS A 342 -15.88 1.26 -14.37
N THR A 343 -14.70 1.60 -13.86
CA THR A 343 -13.63 0.62 -13.58
C THR A 343 -13.71 0.07 -12.15
N GLN A 344 -14.49 0.72 -11.28
CA GLN A 344 -14.58 0.43 -9.85
C GLN A 344 -13.24 0.53 -9.11
N LEU A 345 -12.35 1.39 -9.63
CA LEU A 345 -11.02 1.62 -9.05
C LEU A 345 -10.99 2.97 -8.34
N LEU A 346 -10.37 3.00 -7.18
CA LEU A 346 -10.02 4.23 -6.47
C LEU A 346 -8.57 4.57 -6.79
N THR A 347 -8.33 5.75 -7.33
CA THR A 347 -6.98 6.17 -7.76
C THR A 347 -6.55 7.43 -7.05
N TYR A 348 -5.36 7.41 -6.45
CA TYR A 348 -4.66 8.59 -5.95
C TYR A 348 -3.48 8.91 -6.86
N ARG A 349 -3.31 10.18 -7.22
CA ARG A 349 -2.21 10.70 -8.03
C ARG A 349 -1.51 11.80 -7.26
N VAL A 350 -0.29 11.52 -6.84
CA VAL A 350 0.51 12.45 -6.04
C VAL A 350 1.78 12.83 -6.78
N HIS A 351 2.12 14.11 -6.72
CA HIS A 351 3.31 14.67 -7.33
C HIS A 351 4.29 15.12 -6.26
N TYR A 352 5.52 14.64 -6.36
CA TYR A 352 6.62 14.91 -5.45
C TYR A 352 7.72 15.65 -6.21
N PRO A 353 7.92 16.96 -6.02
CA PRO A 353 9.11 17.65 -6.52
C PRO A 353 10.38 17.03 -5.97
N ILE A 354 11.40 16.92 -6.82
CA ILE A 354 12.72 16.38 -6.47
C ILE A 354 13.75 17.51 -6.61
N ASP A 355 14.46 17.80 -5.53
CA ASP A 355 15.57 18.76 -5.54
C ASP A 355 16.86 18.16 -6.10
N ARG A 356 17.78 18.99 -6.60
CA ARG A 356 19.06 18.55 -7.19
C ARG A 356 19.91 17.69 -6.25
N GLY A 357 19.89 17.97 -4.94
CA GLY A 357 20.64 17.17 -3.96
C GLY A 357 20.04 15.77 -3.76
N GLN A 358 18.71 15.67 -3.79
CA GLN A 358 17.98 14.40 -3.68
C GLN A 358 18.14 13.57 -4.95
N LEU A 359 18.12 14.24 -6.09
CA LEU A 359 18.30 13.66 -7.40
C LEU A 359 19.62 12.89 -7.53
N GLY A 360 20.73 13.48 -7.10
CA GLY A 360 22.04 12.81 -7.15
C GLY A 360 22.17 11.60 -6.22
N LEU A 361 21.31 11.47 -5.20
CA LEU A 361 21.20 10.27 -4.37
C LEU A 361 20.37 9.20 -5.09
N LEU A 362 19.24 9.59 -5.69
CA LEU A 362 18.35 8.70 -6.44
C LEU A 362 18.97 8.16 -7.74
N GLU A 363 19.95 8.88 -8.30
CA GLU A 363 20.68 8.46 -9.51
C GLU A 363 21.75 7.40 -9.23
N LYS A 364 22.30 7.36 -8.01
CA LYS A 364 23.45 6.48 -7.69
C LYS A 364 23.07 5.22 -6.95
N ASP A 365 22.02 5.32 -6.14
CA ASP A 365 21.65 4.26 -5.22
C ASP A 365 20.41 3.52 -5.75
N GLU A 366 20.27 2.25 -5.35
CA GLU A 366 19.10 1.42 -5.66
C GLU A 366 18.05 1.51 -4.54
N VAL A 367 16.78 1.46 -4.92
CA VAL A 367 15.64 1.60 -3.99
C VAL A 367 15.29 0.27 -3.37
N ASP A 368 15.02 0.26 -2.07
CA ASP A 368 14.56 -0.90 -1.31
C ASP A 368 13.05 -0.82 -1.02
N ALA A 369 12.62 0.28 -0.41
CA ALA A 369 11.24 0.44 0.05
C ALA A 369 10.74 1.89 -0.01
N PHE A 370 9.43 2.06 -0.21
CA PHE A 370 8.73 3.33 -0.04
C PHE A 370 7.91 3.32 1.24
N ARG A 371 8.11 4.32 2.10
CA ARG A 371 7.22 4.63 3.20
C ARG A 371 6.33 5.82 2.82
N VAL A 372 5.03 5.55 2.73
CA VAL A 372 3.99 6.51 2.33
C VAL A 372 3.21 6.95 3.56
N PHE A 373 3.03 8.27 3.72
CA PHE A 373 2.22 8.84 4.78
C PHE A 373 0.83 9.22 4.27
N TRP A 374 -0.17 8.56 4.84
CA TRP A 374 -1.59 8.78 4.64
C TRP A 374 -2.17 9.58 5.81
N SER A 375 -3.36 10.17 5.65
CA SER A 375 -4.04 10.86 6.77
C SER A 375 -4.36 9.93 7.95
N SER A 376 -4.46 8.61 7.70
CA SER A 376 -4.76 7.58 8.71
C SER A 376 -3.50 7.06 9.43
N GLY A 377 -2.29 7.29 8.89
CA GLY A 377 -1.07 6.70 9.39
C GLY A 377 0.02 6.60 8.31
N TYR A 378 0.95 5.66 8.46
CA TYR A 378 1.98 5.40 7.45
C TYR A 378 2.07 3.93 7.15
N GLU A 379 2.45 3.62 5.91
CA GLU A 379 2.72 2.25 5.47
C GLU A 379 4.02 2.19 4.71
N GLU A 380 4.65 1.02 4.73
CA GLU A 380 5.93 0.76 4.09
C GLU A 380 5.76 -0.40 3.10
N TYR A 381 6.19 -0.18 1.86
CA TYR A 381 6.03 -1.10 0.75
C TYR A 381 7.40 -1.41 0.14
N GLU A 382 7.68 -2.70 -0.02
CA GLU A 382 8.88 -3.19 -0.69
C GLU A 382 8.76 -2.96 -2.21
N VAL A 383 9.84 -2.50 -2.83
CA VAL A 383 9.88 -2.16 -4.26
C VAL A 383 10.42 -3.33 -5.07
N PHE A 384 9.76 -3.66 -6.17
CA PHE A 384 10.23 -4.72 -7.07
C PHE A 384 11.30 -4.21 -8.05
N GLN A 385 11.16 -2.96 -8.49
CA GLN A 385 12.07 -2.34 -9.46
C GLN A 385 13.11 -1.47 -8.76
N LEU A 386 14.24 -2.08 -8.37
CA LEU A 386 15.31 -1.46 -7.59
C LEU A 386 16.03 -0.32 -8.35
N ASP A 387 16.12 -0.44 -9.67
CA ASP A 387 16.75 0.49 -10.62
C ASP A 387 15.79 1.52 -11.22
N PHE A 388 14.59 1.67 -10.66
CA PHE A 388 13.54 2.54 -11.19
C PHE A 388 14.02 3.98 -11.45
N PHE A 389 14.70 4.60 -10.49
CA PHE A 389 15.15 5.99 -10.67
C PHE A 389 16.29 6.09 -11.68
N GLN A 390 17.25 5.17 -11.65
CA GLN A 390 18.39 5.14 -12.57
C GLN A 390 17.89 5.04 -14.02
N SER A 391 17.05 4.03 -14.28
CA SER A 391 16.49 3.79 -15.61
C SER A 391 15.66 4.97 -16.13
N GLN A 392 14.83 5.61 -15.30
CA GLN A 392 14.01 6.73 -15.74
C GLN A 392 14.78 8.05 -15.85
N LEU A 393 15.80 8.27 -15.03
CA LEU A 393 16.66 9.44 -15.13
C LEU A 393 17.55 9.37 -16.36
N ASP A 394 18.17 8.22 -16.61
CA ASP A 394 18.95 7.97 -17.83
C ASP A 394 18.08 8.19 -19.08
N CYS A 395 16.84 7.71 -19.05
CA CYS A 395 15.87 7.91 -20.12
C CYS A 395 15.52 9.39 -20.38
N LEU A 396 15.51 10.23 -19.34
CA LEU A 396 15.27 11.67 -19.47
C LEU A 396 16.49 12.44 -19.98
N GLU A 397 17.69 11.90 -19.80
CA GLU A 397 18.98 12.49 -20.18
C GLU A 397 19.49 12.01 -21.54
N GLN A 398 18.95 10.91 -22.06
CA GLN A 398 19.15 10.51 -23.46
C GLN A 398 18.42 11.50 -24.39
N ASP A 399 19.21 12.20 -25.20
CA ASP A 399 18.77 13.08 -26.29
C ASP A 399 18.35 12.30 -27.54
#